data_AF-A0A934T2G7-F1
#
_entry.id   AF-A0A934T2G7-F1
#
_cell.length_a   1.000
_cell.length_b   1.000
_cell.length_c   1.000
_cell.angle_alpha   90.00
_cell.angle_beta   90.00
_cell.angle_gamma   90.00
#
_symmetry.space_group_name_H-M   'P 1'
#
loop_
_entity.id
_entity.type
_entity.pdbx_description
1 polymer ?
#
loop_
_entity_poly.entity_id
_entity_poly.type
_entity_poly.pdbx_seq_one_letter_code
_entity_poly.pdbx_strand_id
1 'polypeptide(L)' 'MAIETVGKYQIHLLAYEVPGTTKWDAFLTMSRFDDATQDFVNVVEKEPVAAHSWDSYDDAIEAARRFANAMIRERGD' A
#
# COMPACT_ATOMS: atom_id res chain seq x y z
N MET A 1 -4.18 -7.26 -6.63
CA MET A 1 -3.19 -7.08 -5.54
C MET A 1 -1.80 -7.22 -6.12
N ALA A 2 -0.90 -6.31 -5.76
CA ALA A 2 0.54 -6.40 -6.06
C ALA A 2 1.31 -6.35 -4.73
N ILE A 3 2.42 -7.09 -4.64
CA ILE A 3 3.29 -7.09 -3.46
C ILE A 3 4.67 -6.69 -3.90
N GLU A 4 5.28 -5.76 -3.19
CA GLU A 4 6.63 -5.29 -3.46
C GLU A 4 7.45 -5.26 -2.17
N THR A 5 8.76 -5.43 -2.31
CA THR A 5 9.69 -5.35 -1.18
C THR A 5 10.68 -4.23 -1.46
N VAL A 6 10.75 -3.26 -0.55
CA VAL A 6 11.64 -2.10 -0.64
C VAL A 6 12.48 -2.06 0.62
N GLY A 7 13.73 -2.50 0.53
CA GLY A 7 14.63 -2.62 1.67
C GLY A 7 14.07 -3.57 2.74
N LYS A 8 13.84 -3.06 3.96
CA LYS A 8 13.21 -3.80 5.07
C LYS A 8 11.69 -3.76 5.05
N TYR A 9 11.07 -3.04 4.12
CA TYR A 9 9.63 -2.89 4.05
C TYR A 9 9.04 -3.85 3.02
N GLN A 10 7.99 -4.56 3.40
CA GLN A 10 7.12 -5.30 2.50
C GLN A 10 5.81 -4.53 2.36
N ILE A 11 5.46 -4.15 1.14
CA ILE A 11 4.27 -3.36 0.82
C ILE A 11 3.31 -4.18 -0.02
N HIS A 12 2.05 -4.15 0.37
CA HIS A 12 0.94 -4.86 -0.25
C HIS A 12 0.00 -3.80 -0.80
N LEU A 13 0.00 -3.68 -2.13
CA LEU A 13 -0.83 -2.77 -2.89
C LEU A 13 -2.14 -3.45 -3.22
N LEU A 14 -3.21 -2.90 -2.66
CA LEU A 14 -4.55 -3.44 -2.77
C LEU A 14 -5.39 -2.46 -3.58
N ALA A 15 -6.16 -2.97 -4.52
CA ALA A 15 -7.17 -2.20 -5.22
C ALA A 15 -8.46 -3.01 -5.19
N TYR A 16 -9.53 -2.41 -4.66
CA TYR A 16 -10.84 -3.02 -4.54
C TYR A 16 -11.82 -2.28 -5.44
N GLU A 17 -12.55 -3.02 -6.26
CA GLU A 17 -13.62 -2.44 -7.07
C GLU A 17 -14.76 -1.99 -6.16
N VAL A 18 -15.24 -0.77 -6.38
CA VAL A 18 -16.35 -0.19 -5.61
C VAL A 18 -17.66 -0.75 -6.17
N PRO A 19 -18.45 -1.48 -5.37
CA PRO A 19 -19.65 -2.17 -5.85
C PRO A 19 -20.64 -1.22 -6.53
N GLY A 20 -21.14 -1.61 -7.71
CA GLY A 20 -22.10 -0.80 -8.47
C GLY A 20 -21.47 0.36 -9.24
N THR A 21 -20.13 0.41 -9.33
CA THR A 21 -19.40 1.38 -10.14
C THR A 21 -18.32 0.67 -10.96
N THR A 22 -17.62 1.40 -11.84
CA THR A 22 -16.41 0.93 -12.53
C THR A 22 -15.13 1.48 -11.89
N LYS A 23 -15.22 1.94 -10.64
CA LYS A 23 -14.12 2.59 -9.92
C LYS A 23 -13.44 1.64 -8.96
N TRP A 24 -12.21 1.99 -8.60
CA TRP A 24 -11.33 1.20 -7.76
C TRP A 24 -10.87 2.05 -6.58
N ASP A 25 -10.99 1.55 -5.37
CA ASP A 25 -10.39 2.14 -4.18
C ASP A 25 -9.03 1.49 -3.92
N ALA A 26 -8.01 2.31 -3.72
CA ALA A 26 -6.66 1.87 -3.43
C ALA A 26 -6.40 1.86 -1.92
N PHE A 27 -5.82 0.76 -1.46
CA PHE A 27 -5.42 0.55 -0.08
C PHE A 27 -3.97 0.08 -0.02
N LEU A 28 -3.34 0.40 1.09
CA LEU A 28 -1.98 0.00 1.38
C LEU A 28 -1.92 -0.77 2.70
N THR A 29 -1.26 -1.92 2.66
CA THR A 29 -0.73 -2.56 3.86
C THR A 29 0.78 -2.57 3.76
N MET A 30 1.48 -2.16 4.82
CA MET A 30 2.93 -2.15 4.88
C MET A 30 3.39 -2.83 6.16
N SER A 31 4.35 -3.72 6.01
CA SER A 31 5.04 -4.36 7.13
C SER A 31 6.53 -4.02 7.05
N ARG A 32 7.17 -3.84 8.19
CA ARG A 32 8.61 -3.62 8.31
C ARG A 32 9.23 -4.84 8.96
N PHE A 33 10.33 -5.34 8.40
CA PHE A 33 11.13 -6.37 9.04
C PHE A 33 11.81 -5.80 10.29
N ASP A 34 11.55 -6.42 11.43
CA ASP A 34 12.18 -6.11 12.71
C ASP A 34 13.28 -7.13 12.99
N ASP A 35 14.53 -6.66 13.10
CA ASP A 35 15.68 -7.55 13.32
C ASP A 35 15.70 -8.17 14.72
N ALA A 36 15.01 -7.58 15.70
CA ALA A 36 15.00 -8.08 17.08
C ALA A 36 14.04 -9.26 17.24
N THR A 37 12.88 -9.21 16.58
CA THR A 37 11.91 -10.33 16.55
C THR A 37 12.13 -11.28 15.37
N GLN A 38 13.01 -10.93 14.43
CA GLN A 38 13.22 -11.61 13.15
C GLN A 38 11.91 -11.82 12.37
N ASP A 39 10.98 -10.88 12.47
CA ASP A 39 9.64 -11.00 11.88
C ASP A 39 9.16 -9.67 11.28
N PHE A 40 8.14 -9.74 10.43
CA PHE A 40 7.52 -8.57 9.83
C PHE A 40 6.47 -7.97 10.76
N VAL A 41 6.78 -6.81 11.33
CA VAL A 41 5.79 -6.04 12.09
C VAL A 41 4.94 -5.21 11.15
N ASN A 42 3.62 -5.33 11.28
CA ASN A 42 2.68 -4.51 10.52
C ASN A 42 2.80 -3.05 11.00
N VAL A 43 3.15 -2.14 10.09
CA VAL A 43 3.30 -0.71 10.38
C VAL A 43 2.15 0.12 9.82
N VAL A 44 1.42 -0.42 8.85
CA VAL A 44 0.26 0.17 8.19
C VAL A 44 -0.66 -0.97 7.76
N GLU A 45 -1.91 -0.96 8.19
CA GLU A 45 -2.87 -2.00 7.84
C GLU A 45 -4.07 -1.42 7.10
N LYS A 46 -4.23 -1.79 5.82
CA LYS A 46 -5.37 -1.41 4.97
C LYS A 46 -5.72 0.07 5.03
N GLU A 47 -4.70 0.93 5.03
CA GLU A 47 -4.93 2.37 4.99
C GLU A 47 -5.39 2.77 3.57
N PRO A 48 -6.49 3.53 3.45
CA PRO A 48 -6.92 4.08 2.18
C PRO A 48 -5.90 5.11 1.70
N VAL A 49 -5.49 4.97 0.45
CA VAL A 49 -4.46 5.83 -0.15
C VAL A 49 -5.01 7.23 -0.48
N ALA A 50 -6.31 7.31 -0.78
CA ALA A 50 -7.02 8.55 -0.99
C ALA A 50 -8.49 8.42 -0.58
N ALA A 51 -9.15 9.56 -0.36
CA ALA A 51 -10.60 9.61 -0.10
C ALA A 51 -11.46 9.46 -1.37
N HIS A 52 -10.83 9.34 -2.54
CA HIS A 52 -11.50 9.17 -3.82
C HIS A 52 -11.10 7.85 -4.48
N SER A 53 -11.99 7.33 -5.31
CA SER A 53 -11.74 6.14 -6.13
C SER A 53 -11.14 6.53 -7.48
N TRP A 54 -10.42 5.60 -8.11
CA TRP A 54 -9.79 5.72 -9.42
C TRP A 54 -10.62 5.04 -10.50
N ASP A 55 -10.54 5.49 -11.74
CA ASP A 55 -11.30 4.93 -12.85
C ASP A 55 -10.72 3.60 -13.38
N SER A 56 -9.55 3.19 -12.91
CA SER A 56 -8.87 1.96 -13.34
C SER A 56 -8.07 1.31 -12.21
N TYR A 57 -7.98 -0.02 -12.27
CA TYR A 57 -7.20 -0.82 -11.33
C TYR A 57 -5.72 -0.39 -11.31
N ASP A 58 -5.12 -0.19 -12.49
CA ASP A 58 -3.72 0.21 -12.60
C ASP A 58 -3.45 1.58 -11.96
N ASP A 59 -4.36 2.55 -12.13
CA ASP A 59 -4.24 3.87 -11.49
C ASP A 59 -4.33 3.77 -9.96
N ALA A 60 -5.21 2.91 -9.44
CA ALA A 60 -5.33 2.65 -8.01
C ALA A 60 -4.04 2.00 -7.45
N ILE A 61 -3.48 1.01 -8.14
CA ILE A 61 -2.24 0.36 -7.73
C ILE A 61 -1.04 1.32 -7.80
N GLU A 62 -0.93 2.12 -8.85
CA GLU A 62 0.12 3.13 -8.98
C GLU A 62 0.00 4.21 -7.91
N ALA A 63 -1.22 4.62 -7.54
CA ALA A 63 -1.43 5.53 -6.42
C ALA A 63 -0.97 4.89 -5.09
N ALA A 64 -1.34 3.64 -4.83
CA ALA A 64 -0.91 2.92 -3.64
C ALA A 64 0.62 2.80 -3.57
N ARG A 65 1.28 2.52 -4.70
CA ARG A 65 2.73 2.47 -4.81
C ARG A 65 3.38 3.82 -4.46
N ARG A 66 2.86 4.92 -5.01
CA ARG A 66 3.37 6.27 -4.74
C ARG A 66 3.22 6.64 -3.27
N PHE A 67 2.08 6.34 -2.67
CA PHE A 67 1.82 6.58 -1.26
C PHE A 67 2.72 5.73 -0.35
N ALA A 68 2.91 4.45 -0.69
CA ALA A 68 3.85 3.58 0.00
C ALA A 68 5.29 4.13 -0.05
N ASN A 69 5.75 4.52 -1.23
CA ASN A 69 7.09 5.09 -1.41
C ASN A 69 7.26 6.41 -0.64
N ALA A 70 6.24 7.27 -0.61
CA ALA A 70 6.25 8.49 0.19
C ALA A 70 6.37 8.17 1.68
N MET A 71 5.56 7.25 2.19
CA MET A 71 5.63 6.83 3.60
C MET A 71 6.97 6.18 3.96
N ILE A 72 7.54 5.36 3.07
CA ILE A 72 8.86 4.78 3.29
C ILE A 72 9.91 5.89 3.38
N ARG A 73 9.84 6.90 2.50
CA ARG A 73 10.76 8.05 2.53
C ARG A 73 10.59 8.90 3.80
N GLU A 74 9.36 9.10 4.27
CA GLU A 74 9.10 9.83 5.52
C GLU A 74 9.51 9.04 6.77
N ARG A 75 9.45 7.71 6.71
CA ARG A 75 9.83 6.80 7.81
C ARG A 75 11.27 6.28 7.70
N GLY A 76 11.97 6.62 6.63
CA GLY A 76 13.25 6.06 6.23
C GLY A 76 14.11 7.11 5.53
N ASP A 77 14.59 8.08 6.30
CA ASP A 77 15.99 8.24 6.70
C ASP A 77 16.05 9.28 7.83
#